data_AF-A0A6N8I2J1-F1
#
_entry.id   AF-A0A6N8I2J1-F1
#
_cell.length_a   1.000
_cell.length_b   1.000
_cell.length_c   1.000
_cell.angle_alpha   90.00
_cell.angle_beta   90.00
_cell.angle_gamma   90.00
#
_symmetry.space_group_name_H-M   'P 1'
#
loop_
_entity.id
_entity.type
_entity.pdbx_description
1 polymer ?
#
loop_
_entity_poly.entity_id
_entity_poly.type
_entity_poly.pdbx_seq_one_letter_code
_entity_poly.pdbx_strand_id
1 'polypeptide(L)'
;MNSNEKKAELNTISSAAQQIDIGVTHLELTYDLLQILFDAAESEFLPAHPGSATEEIVLKRLSMYDSAVSILQDAMKDALTELQGGRNSLYNGIRKGGAAV
;
A
#
# COMPACT_ATOMS: atom_id res chain seq x y z
N MET A 1 -8.52 -30.51 -21.10
CA MET A 1 -8.10 -29.10 -21.28
C MET A 1 -7.22 -28.98 -22.52
N ASN A 2 -7.52 -28.07 -23.44
CA ASN A 2 -6.74 -27.88 -24.67
C ASN A 2 -5.56 -26.91 -24.45
N SER A 3 -4.63 -26.85 -25.42
CA SER A 3 -3.42 -26.01 -25.31
C SER A 3 -3.71 -24.51 -25.16
N ASN A 4 -4.85 -24.03 -25.63
CA ASN A 4 -5.24 -22.61 -25.53
C ASN A 4 -5.80 -22.28 -24.14
N GLU A 5 -6.58 -23.19 -23.54
CA GLU A 5 -7.08 -23.08 -22.17
C GLU A 5 -5.93 -23.05 -21.16
N LYS A 6 -4.95 -23.95 -21.33
CA LYS A 6 -3.75 -23.99 -20.47
C LYS A 6 -2.92 -22.71 -20.55
N LYS A 7 -2.79 -22.13 -21.75
CA LYS A 7 -2.07 -20.87 -21.96
C LYS A 7 -2.81 -19.67 -21.33
N ALA A 8 -4.14 -19.64 -21.42
CA ALA A 8 -4.96 -18.61 -20.80
C ALA A 8 -4.90 -18.65 -19.26
N GLU A 9 -4.87 -19.84 -18.66
CA GLU A 9 -4.69 -20.00 -17.21
C GLU A 9 -3.31 -19.55 -16.74
N LEU A 10 -2.24 -19.96 -17.44
CA LEU A 10 -0.88 -19.51 -17.15
C LEU A 10 -0.75 -17.98 -17.20
N ASN A 11 -1.39 -17.35 -18.20
CA ASN A 11 -1.41 -15.89 -18.29
C ASN A 11 -2.17 -15.24 -17.12
N THR A 12 -3.26 -15.86 -16.65
CA THR A 12 -4.06 -15.38 -15.51
C THR A 12 -3.27 -15.45 -14.21
N ILE A 13 -2.55 -16.56 -13.98
CA ILE A 13 -1.71 -16.75 -12.79
C ILE A 13 -0.51 -15.77 -12.83
N SER A 14 0.13 -15.61 -13.98
CA SER A 14 1.24 -14.67 -14.14
C SER A 14 0.81 -13.23 -13.91
N SER A 15 -0.35 -12.84 -14.43
CA SER A 15 -0.92 -11.51 -14.23
C SER A 15 -1.29 -11.27 -12.76
N ALA A 16 -1.84 -12.28 -12.09
CA ALA A 16 -2.14 -12.22 -10.66
C ALA A 16 -0.87 -12.06 -9.81
N ALA A 17 0.20 -12.80 -10.14
CA ALA A 17 1.48 -12.67 -9.44
C ALA A 17 2.07 -11.26 -9.60
N GLN A 18 2.06 -10.70 -10.81
CA GLN A 18 2.50 -9.32 -11.06
C GLN A 18 1.71 -8.31 -10.24
N GLN A 19 0.38 -8.47 -10.16
CA GLN A 19 -0.45 -7.55 -9.37
C GLN A 19 -0.17 -7.66 -7.87
N ILE A 20 0.13 -8.87 -7.37
CA ILE A 20 0.56 -9.07 -5.98
C ILE A 20 1.91 -8.38 -5.74
N ASP A 21 2.90 -8.57 -6.62
CA ASP A 21 4.22 -7.95 -6.48
C ASP A 21 4.14 -6.42 -6.46
N ILE A 22 3.30 -5.83 -7.32
CA ILE A 22 3.05 -4.38 -7.33
C ILE A 22 2.44 -3.95 -5.98
N GLY A 23 1.41 -4.63 -5.51
CA GLY A 23 0.76 -4.30 -4.24
C GLY A 23 1.69 -4.45 -3.03
N VAL A 24 2.58 -5.45 -3.02
CA VAL A 24 3.61 -5.60 -1.97
C VAL A 24 4.58 -4.42 -2.04
N THR A 25 5.08 -4.09 -3.23
CA THR A 25 6.02 -2.97 -3.42
C THR A 25 5.42 -1.65 -2.94
N HIS A 26 4.16 -1.37 -3.29
CA HIS A 26 3.47 -0.16 -2.84
C HIS A 26 3.30 -0.14 -1.31
N LEU A 27 3.03 -1.28 -0.68
CA LEU A 27 2.89 -1.37 0.77
C LEU A 27 4.23 -1.10 1.48
N GLU A 28 5.33 -1.69 0.98
CA GLU A 28 6.68 -1.46 1.51
C GLU A 28 7.08 0.02 1.42
N LEU A 29 6.92 0.63 0.25
CA LEU A 29 7.20 2.05 0.05
C LEU A 29 6.35 2.95 0.95
N THR A 30 5.07 2.62 1.12
CA THR A 30 4.18 3.41 1.98
C THR A 30 4.57 3.30 3.45
N TYR A 31 5.01 2.12 3.89
CA TYR A 31 5.52 1.90 5.25
C TYR A 31 6.81 2.70 5.49
N ASP A 32 7.76 2.67 4.54
CA ASP A 32 9.01 3.44 4.64
C ASP A 32 8.74 4.94 4.74
N LEU A 33 7.80 5.46 3.93
CA LEU A 33 7.40 6.86 3.97
C LEU A 33 6.73 7.24 5.30
N LEU A 34 5.91 6.35 5.86
CA LEU A 34 5.30 6.56 7.17
C LEU A 34 6.35 6.65 8.28
N GLN A 35 7.37 5.78 8.24
CA GLN A 35 8.45 5.80 9.21
C GLN A 35 9.23 7.12 9.14
N ILE A 36 9.61 7.55 7.93
CA ILE A 36 10.29 8.84 7.72
C ILE A 36 9.44 10.01 8.25
N LEU A 37 8.13 9.97 8.02
CA LEU A 37 7.21 11.00 8.49
C LEU A 37 7.17 11.07 10.02
N PHE A 38 7.10 9.92 10.70
CA PHE A 38 7.07 9.87 12.17
C PHE A 38 8.40 10.27 12.78
N ASP A 39 9.53 9.82 12.23
CA ASP A 39 10.86 10.21 12.68
C ASP A 39 11.05 11.74 12.58
N ALA A 40 10.58 12.34 11.48
CA ALA A 40 10.61 13.79 11.29
C ALA A 40 9.71 14.53 12.31
N ALA A 41 8.50 14.03 12.55
CA ALA A 41 7.57 14.62 13.50
C ALA A 41 8.07 14.53 14.95
N GLU A 42 8.61 13.37 15.36
CA GLU A 42 9.12 13.15 16.72
C GLU A 42 10.24 14.13 17.08
N SER A 43 11.20 14.34 16.16
CA SER A 43 12.29 15.29 16.34
C SER A 43 11.82 16.75 16.47
N GLU A 44 10.65 17.08 15.94
CA GLU A 44 10.21 18.45 15.73
C GLU A 44 9.29 18.97 16.82
N PHE A 45 8.53 18.08 17.48
CA PHE A 45 7.53 18.46 18.48
C PHE A 45 7.97 18.27 19.94
N LEU A 46 9.09 17.60 20.19
CA LEU A 46 9.68 17.48 21.53
C LEU A 46 9.88 18.82 22.29
N PRO A 47 10.20 19.96 21.65
CA PRO A 47 10.37 21.25 22.34
C PRO A 47 9.12 22.13 22.36
N ALA A 48 7.99 21.72 21.78
CA ALA A 48 6.82 22.56 21.61
C ALA A 48 5.87 22.48 22.81
N HIS A 49 5.55 23.62 23.41
CA HIS A 49 4.55 23.73 24.46
C HIS A 49 3.59 24.92 24.22
N PRO A 50 2.33 24.84 24.73
CA PRO A 50 1.33 25.89 24.56
C PRO A 50 1.80 27.25 25.09
N GLY A 51 1.49 28.33 24.37
CA GLY A 51 1.91 29.69 24.71
C GLY A 51 3.36 30.03 24.34
N SER A 52 4.08 29.13 23.65
CA SER A 52 5.40 29.43 23.11
C SER A 52 5.32 30.33 21.88
N ALA A 53 6.37 31.13 21.62
CA ALA A 53 6.48 31.94 20.41
C ALA A 53 6.43 31.11 19.11
N THR A 54 6.63 29.79 19.21
CA THR A 54 6.62 28.83 18.11
C THR A 54 5.29 28.08 17.94
N GLU A 55 4.29 28.32 18.80
CA GLU A 55 3.02 27.59 18.80
C GLU A 55 2.31 27.62 17.43
N GLU A 56 2.21 28.78 16.79
CA GLU A 56 1.58 28.90 15.46
C GLU A 56 2.35 28.11 14.39
N ILE A 57 3.68 28.09 14.45
CA ILE A 57 4.53 27.32 13.54
C ILE A 57 4.31 25.82 13.76
N VAL A 58 4.23 25.39 15.01
CA VAL A 58 3.98 24.00 15.40
C VAL A 58 2.61 23.53 14.92
N LEU A 59 1.55 24.32 15.15
CA LEU A 59 0.20 24.00 14.68
C LEU A 59 0.13 23.89 13.16
N LYS A 60 0.81 24.78 12.44
CA LYS A 60 0.90 24.72 10.97
C LYS A 60 1.60 23.44 10.51
N ARG A 61 2.70 23.04 11.15
CA ARG A 61 3.41 21.80 10.82
C ARG A 61 2.56 20.57 11.14
N LEU A 62 1.87 20.52 12.28
CA LEU A 62 0.94 19.44 12.62
C LEU A 62 -0.13 19.25 11.53
N SER A 63 -0.71 20.34 11.01
CA SER A 63 -1.67 20.27 9.90
C SER A 63 -1.06 19.70 8.61
N MET A 64 0.22 19.96 8.33
CA MET A 64 0.93 19.37 7.20
C MET A 64 1.15 17.86 7.40
N TYR A 65 1.53 17.44 8.61
CA TYR A 65 1.68 16.02 8.94
C TYR A 65 0.35 15.27 8.84
N ASP A 66 -0.75 15.84 9.33
CA ASP A 66 -2.09 15.26 9.20
C ASP A 66 -2.48 15.03 7.73
N SER A 67 -2.17 16.01 6.87
CA SER A 67 -2.36 15.88 5.41
C SER A 67 -1.49 14.77 4.81
N ALA A 68 -0.22 14.67 5.23
CA ALA A 68 0.69 13.63 4.76
C ALA A 68 0.25 12.23 5.20
N VAL A 69 -0.20 12.08 6.45
CA VAL A 69 -0.78 10.82 6.96
C VAL A 69 -2.00 10.41 6.13
N SER A 70 -2.88 11.36 5.78
CA SER A 70 -4.05 11.08 4.92
C SER A 70 -3.63 10.53 3.55
N ILE A 71 -2.63 11.12 2.91
CA ILE A 71 -2.09 10.63 1.62
C ILE A 71 -1.54 9.20 1.76
N LEU A 72 -0.81 8.93 2.86
CA LEU A 72 -0.27 7.58 3.11
C LEU A 72 -1.39 6.57 3.36
N GLN A 73 -2.46 6.94 4.08
CA GLN A 73 -3.61 6.06 4.28
C GLN A 73 -4.28 5.68 2.95
N ASP A 74 -4.38 6.61 2.01
CA ASP A 74 -4.93 6.33 0.69
C ASP A 74 -4.00 5.41 -0.12
N ALA A 75 -2.69 5.65 -0.09
CA ALA A 75 -1.70 4.76 -0.71
C ALA A 75 -1.76 3.32 -0.14
N MET A 76 -1.95 3.17 1.18
CA MET A 76 -2.14 1.85 1.80
C MET A 76 -3.43 1.16 1.33
N LYS A 77 -4.53 1.91 1.14
CA LYS A 77 -5.79 1.35 0.61
C LYS A 77 -5.63 0.87 -0.83
N ASP A 78 -4.91 1.63 -1.64
CA ASP A 78 -4.64 1.27 -3.03
C ASP A 78 -3.79 -0.01 -3.11
N ALA A 79 -2.69 -0.07 -2.33
CA ALA A 79 -1.85 -1.26 -2.22
C ALA A 79 -2.66 -2.49 -1.76
N LEU A 80 -3.53 -2.32 -0.75
CA LEU A 80 -4.41 -3.39 -0.28
C LEU A 80 -5.40 -3.85 -1.37
N THR A 81 -5.93 -2.92 -2.17
CA THR A 81 -6.84 -3.22 -3.28
C THR A 81 -6.14 -4.05 -4.35
N GLU A 82 -4.91 -3.71 -4.70
CA GLU A 82 -4.08 -4.48 -5.64
C GLU A 82 -3.79 -5.89 -5.12
N LEU A 83 -3.38 -6.01 -3.85
CA LEU A 83 -3.13 -7.31 -3.21
C LEU A 83 -4.39 -8.19 -3.20
N GLN A 84 -5.54 -7.63 -2.88
CA GLN A 84 -6.81 -8.34 -2.89
C GLN A 84 -7.20 -8.77 -4.32
N GLY A 85 -7.02 -7.90 -5.30
CA GLY A 85 -7.27 -8.18 -6.71
C GLY A 85 -6.40 -9.33 -7.23
N GLY A 86 -5.10 -9.27 -6.95
CA GLY A 86 -4.14 -10.30 -7.29
C GLY A 86 -4.44 -11.63 -6.60
N ARG A 87 -4.69 -11.63 -5.29
CA ARG A 87 -5.10 -12.83 -4.54
C ARG A 87 -6.36 -13.48 -5.12
N ASN A 88 -7.38 -12.70 -5.41
CA ASN A 88 -8.64 -13.21 -5.94
C ASN A 88 -8.43 -13.81 -7.35
N SER A 89 -7.61 -13.16 -8.19
CA SER A 89 -7.26 -13.66 -9.51
C SER A 89 -6.45 -14.94 -9.45
N LEU A 90 -5.50 -15.05 -8.50
CA LEU A 90 -4.73 -16.26 -8.26
C LEU A 90 -5.63 -17.42 -7.81
N TYR A 91 -6.51 -17.17 -6.83
CA TYR A 91 -7.46 -18.18 -6.35
C TYR A 91 -8.38 -18.67 -7.48
N ASN A 92 -8.89 -17.75 -8.31
CA ASN A 92 -9.71 -18.10 -9.46
C ASN A 92 -8.94 -18.90 -10.52
N GLY A 93 -7.68 -18.53 -10.80
CA GLY A 93 -6.81 -19.27 -11.71
C GLY A 93 -6.55 -20.69 -11.23
N ILE A 94 -6.18 -20.86 -9.96
CA ILE A 94 -5.96 -22.17 -9.34
C ILE A 94 -7.25 -23.00 -9.31
N ARG A 95 -8.38 -22.41 -8.94
CA ARG A 95 -9.67 -23.13 -8.90
C ARG A 95 -10.10 -23.63 -10.28
N LYS A 96 -9.89 -22.83 -11.32
CA LYS A 96 -10.19 -23.22 -12.71
C LYS A 96 -9.25 -24.34 -13.19
N GLY A 97 -7.94 -24.20 -12.94
CA GLY A 97 -6.96 -25.23 -13.31
C GLY A 97 -7.08 -26.53 -12.50
N GLY A 98 -7.49 -26.45 -11.23
CA GLY A 98 -7.73 -27.60 -10.35
C GLY A 98 -9.04 -28.33 -10.60
N ALA A 99 -10.04 -27.69 -11.22
CA ALA A 99 -11.28 -28.32 -11.67
C ALA A 99 -11.14 -29.02 -13.04
N ALA A 100 -9.99 -28.86 -13.72
CA ALA A 100 -9.71 -29.41 -15.03
C ALA A 100 -8.86 -30.70 -14.99
N VAL A 101 -8.59 -31.25 -13.78
CA VAL A 101 -7.85 -32.50 -13.54
C VAL A 101 -8.80 -33.64 -13.23
#